data_AF-A0A1I0N8B4-F1
#
_entry.id   AF-A0A1I0N8B4-F1
#
_cell.length_a   1.000
_cell.length_b   1.000
_cell.length_c   1.000
_cell.angle_alpha   90.00
_cell.angle_beta   90.00
_cell.angle_gamma   90.00
#
_symmetry.space_group_name_H-M   'P 1'
#
loop_
_entity.id
_entity.type
_entity.pdbx_description
1 polymer ?
#
loop_
_entity_poly.entity_id
_entity_poly.type
_entity_poly.pdbx_seq_one_letter_code
_entity_poly.pdbx_strand_id
1 'polypeptide(L)'
;MSSHTAGYISGSFFLNKNNLTPSFLNLPSTINILVSVLNSCFQYSPSCVSLHVLALAHNPLYRLPLHVVIYILCLIIALFSRIKNQRPHYFNSFILYILLTITIEVIAWWYSLHRKNNLIFYNFYTIINFTYLIYLMRSFLQNRKVMSILTWVAIVYPVFASANMIFFQGLHTFNTYSFICGCTLTVIASIAYFYERIKHSGPQSLLHDPTFWISTGILFYNTCSLPMNGILNVIANVPLYVYKIIYSVNVVMNIILYLLFSISFVCNLIFRKSS
;
A
#
# COMPACT_ATOMS: atom_id res chain seq x y z
N MET A 1 -46.47 40.60 44.01
CA MET A 1 -45.89 39.32 43.57
C MET A 1 -45.38 39.52 42.16
N SER A 2 -44.08 39.79 42.08
CA SER A 2 -43.38 40.45 40.99
C SER A 2 -42.50 39.48 40.22
N SER A 3 -42.64 39.51 38.90
CA SER A 3 -41.60 39.39 37.86
C SER A 3 -40.21 38.87 38.29
N HIS A 4 -39.83 37.68 37.81
CA HIS A 4 -38.44 37.27 37.71
C HIS A 4 -37.88 37.56 36.31
N THR A 5 -37.02 38.56 36.27
CA THR A 5 -36.06 38.93 35.23
C THR A 5 -34.76 38.12 35.39
N ALA A 6 -34.24 37.60 34.28
CA ALA A 6 -32.82 37.36 34.04
C ALA A 6 -32.65 37.48 32.51
N GLY A 7 -31.89 38.39 31.91
CA GLY A 7 -30.63 38.98 32.35
C GLY A 7 -29.61 38.67 31.26
N TYR A 8 -29.80 39.26 30.07
CA TYR A 8 -28.83 39.21 28.97
C TYR A 8 -27.56 39.94 29.37
N ILE A 9 -26.42 39.26 29.38
CA ILE A 9 -25.09 39.87 29.45
C ILE A 9 -24.32 39.50 28.20
N SER A 10 -24.06 40.54 27.41
CA SER A 10 -23.12 40.61 26.29
C SER A 10 -21.69 40.35 26.78
N GLY A 11 -20.90 39.63 26.00
CA GLY A 11 -19.51 39.32 26.34
C GLY A 11 -18.75 38.66 25.21
N SER A 12 -18.44 39.44 24.17
CA SER A 12 -17.39 39.16 23.20
C SER A 12 -16.07 38.86 23.92
N PHE A 13 -15.64 37.59 23.94
CA PHE A 13 -14.31 37.23 24.41
C PHE A 13 -13.44 36.81 23.22
N PHE A 14 -12.51 37.71 22.92
CA PHE A 14 -11.31 37.50 22.11
C PHE A 14 -10.68 36.14 22.44
N LEU A 15 -10.61 35.25 21.45
CA LEU A 15 -9.71 34.10 21.51
C LEU A 15 -8.28 34.63 21.39
N ASN A 16 -7.62 34.67 22.55
CA ASN A 16 -6.21 34.92 22.74
C ASN A 16 -5.40 33.90 21.94
N LYS A 17 -4.95 34.30 20.73
CA LYS A 17 -3.81 33.71 20.04
C LYS A 17 -2.60 33.92 20.94
N ASN A 18 -2.25 32.93 21.76
CA ASN A 18 -0.92 32.65 22.32
C ASN A 18 -1.10 31.72 23.52
N ASN A 19 -1.03 30.39 23.30
CA ASN A 19 -0.58 29.34 24.25
C ASN A 19 -1.03 27.93 23.85
N LEU A 20 -0.83 27.55 22.60
CA LEU A 20 -0.73 26.15 22.21
C LEU A 20 0.62 26.00 21.53
N THR A 21 1.66 25.79 22.34
CA THR A 21 2.91 25.23 21.86
C THR A 21 2.62 23.81 21.37
N PRO A 22 2.72 23.52 20.06
CA PRO A 22 2.76 22.14 19.64
C PRO A 22 4.17 21.68 19.98
N SER A 23 4.29 20.76 20.93
CA SER A 23 5.41 19.83 20.97
C SER A 23 5.35 19.03 19.67
N PHE A 24 5.85 19.64 18.60
CA PHE A 24 5.98 19.04 17.28
C PHE A 24 6.63 17.68 17.46
N LEU A 25 5.99 16.65 16.90
CA LEU A 25 6.58 15.34 16.73
C LEU A 25 7.97 15.56 16.11
N ASN A 26 9.01 15.26 16.89
CA ASN A 26 10.35 15.03 16.34
C ASN A 26 10.31 13.71 15.57
N LEU A 27 9.60 13.71 14.44
CA LEU A 27 9.75 12.68 13.43
C LEU A 27 11.17 12.82 12.86
N PRO A 28 11.91 11.71 12.74
CA PRO A 28 13.25 11.71 12.18
C PRO A 28 13.25 12.38 10.80
N SER A 29 14.34 13.10 10.49
CA SER A 29 14.50 13.92 9.28
C SER A 29 14.15 13.20 7.98
N THR A 30 14.27 11.87 7.91
CA THR A 30 13.84 11.02 6.80
C THR A 30 12.33 10.95 6.58
N ILE A 31 11.52 11.00 7.63
CA ILE A 31 10.05 11.05 7.50
C ILE A 31 9.60 12.45 7.08
N ASN A 32 10.28 13.51 7.55
CA ASN A 32 10.06 14.85 7.03
C ASN A 32 10.46 14.98 5.55
N ILE A 33 11.48 14.24 5.09
CA ILE A 33 11.81 14.15 3.66
C ILE A 33 10.72 13.38 2.91
N LEU A 34 10.17 12.30 3.47
CA LEU A 34 9.07 11.56 2.82
C LEU A 34 7.77 12.38 2.78
N VAL A 35 7.48 13.14 3.84
CA VAL A 35 6.35 14.09 3.95
C VAL A 35 6.59 15.31 3.06
N SER A 36 7.82 15.79 2.91
CA SER A 36 8.15 16.86 1.96
C SER A 36 8.09 16.36 0.53
N VAL A 37 8.43 15.10 0.25
CA VAL A 37 8.21 14.46 -1.05
C VAL A 37 6.72 14.29 -1.31
N LEU A 38 5.92 13.88 -0.32
CA LEU A 38 4.45 13.85 -0.40
C LEU A 38 3.88 15.25 -0.69
N ASN A 39 4.30 16.27 0.07
CA ASN A 39 3.85 17.66 -0.15
C ASN A 39 4.34 18.22 -1.49
N SER A 40 5.55 17.85 -1.94
CA SER A 40 6.06 18.20 -3.26
C SER A 40 5.34 17.43 -4.37
N CYS A 41 4.83 16.23 -4.15
CA CYS A 41 3.98 15.54 -5.13
C CYS A 41 2.54 16.10 -5.16
N PHE A 42 2.04 16.64 -4.05
CA PHE A 42 0.68 17.19 -3.95
C PHE A 42 0.57 18.71 -4.23
N GLN A 43 1.65 19.49 -4.12
CA GLN A 43 1.65 20.95 -4.35
C GLN A 43 2.15 21.41 -5.73
N TYR A 44 2.35 20.52 -6.71
CA TYR A 44 2.77 20.96 -8.04
C TYR A 44 1.60 21.55 -8.84
N SER A 45 1.65 22.87 -8.96
CA SER A 45 0.78 23.71 -9.79
C SER A 45 0.66 23.19 -11.23
N PRO A 46 -0.54 23.23 -11.86
CA PRO A 46 -0.83 22.59 -13.14
C PRO A 46 -0.11 23.20 -14.37
N SER A 47 0.55 24.35 -14.23
CA SER A 47 1.11 25.11 -15.36
C SER A 47 2.53 24.69 -15.79
N CYS A 48 3.39 24.24 -14.87
CA CYS A 48 4.80 23.89 -15.19
C CYS A 48 5.00 22.43 -15.65
N VAL A 49 4.09 21.52 -15.30
CA VAL A 49 4.14 20.11 -15.72
C VAL A 49 3.91 19.98 -17.22
N SER A 50 3.05 20.83 -17.80
CA SER A 50 2.67 20.73 -19.21
C SER A 50 3.88 20.88 -20.15
N LEU A 51 4.79 21.82 -19.88
CA LEU A 51 5.94 22.08 -20.76
C LEU A 51 7.05 21.03 -20.64
N HIS A 52 7.32 20.52 -19.43
CA HIS A 52 8.37 19.52 -19.22
C HIS A 52 7.93 18.11 -19.62
N VAL A 53 6.64 17.80 -19.49
CA VAL A 53 6.03 16.55 -19.98
C VAL A 53 5.97 16.53 -21.51
N LEU A 54 5.74 17.68 -22.16
CA LEU A 54 5.77 17.79 -23.63
C LEU A 54 7.17 17.59 -24.22
N ALA A 55 8.22 18.11 -23.58
CA ALA A 55 9.61 17.94 -24.06
C ALA A 55 10.14 16.51 -23.88
N LEU A 56 9.68 15.79 -22.84
CA LEU A 56 10.07 14.40 -22.59
C LEU A 56 9.29 13.39 -23.46
N ALA A 57 8.11 13.77 -23.99
CA ALA A 57 7.19 12.91 -24.75
C ALA A 57 7.76 12.22 -26.01
N HIS A 58 8.94 12.62 -26.50
CA HIS A 58 9.51 12.14 -27.75
C HIS A 58 10.37 10.86 -27.64
N ASN A 59 10.69 10.39 -26.43
CA ASN A 59 11.53 9.19 -26.24
C ASN A 59 10.75 8.03 -25.57
N PRO A 60 10.66 6.84 -26.21
CA PRO A 60 9.93 5.69 -25.66
C PRO A 60 10.56 5.13 -24.36
N LEU A 61 11.84 5.43 -24.10
CA LEU A 61 12.53 5.05 -22.86
C LEU A 61 12.03 5.80 -21.61
N TYR A 62 11.40 6.98 -21.76
CA TYR A 62 10.97 7.82 -20.64
C TYR A 62 9.52 7.57 -20.19
N ARG A 63 8.73 6.79 -20.92
CA ARG A 63 7.36 6.39 -20.49
C ARG A 63 7.37 5.30 -19.42
N LEU A 64 8.37 5.29 -18.56
CA LEU A 64 8.37 4.48 -17.34
C LEU A 64 7.24 5.00 -16.45
N PRO A 65 6.28 4.15 -16.07
CA PRO A 65 5.15 4.62 -15.31
C PRO A 65 5.60 5.00 -13.90
N LEU A 66 5.05 6.09 -13.37
CA LEU A 66 5.49 6.74 -12.13
C LEU A 66 5.58 5.78 -10.93
N HIS A 67 4.70 4.78 -10.86
CA HIS A 67 4.70 3.78 -9.78
C HIS A 67 5.97 2.92 -9.76
N VAL A 68 6.59 2.63 -10.91
CA VAL A 68 7.84 1.85 -10.97
C VAL A 68 8.99 2.62 -10.32
N VAL A 69 9.03 3.95 -10.48
CA VAL A 69 10.03 4.81 -9.81
C VAL A 69 9.87 4.72 -8.28
N ILE A 70 8.63 4.71 -7.79
CA ILE A 70 8.35 4.54 -6.35
C ILE A 70 8.78 3.15 -5.87
N TYR A 71 8.60 2.10 -6.66
CA TYR A 71 9.06 0.75 -6.29
C TYR A 71 10.59 0.67 -6.21
N ILE A 72 11.30 1.31 -7.15
CA ILE A 72 12.76 1.42 -7.13
C ILE A 72 13.23 2.20 -5.89
N LEU A 73 12.57 3.32 -5.57
CA LEU A 73 12.88 4.07 -4.34
C LEU A 73 12.68 3.20 -3.09
N CYS A 74 11.58 2.46 -3.02
CA CYS A 74 11.31 1.52 -1.93
C CYS A 74 12.40 0.44 -1.82
N LEU A 75 12.86 -0.09 -2.96
CA LEU A 75 13.95 -1.06 -3.02
C LEU A 75 15.28 -0.47 -2.51
N ILE A 76 15.63 0.76 -2.91
CA ILE A 76 16.85 1.44 -2.46
C ILE A 76 16.82 1.62 -0.93
N ILE A 77 15.70 2.06 -0.37
CA ILE A 77 15.51 2.20 1.07
C ILE A 77 15.64 0.84 1.78
N ALA A 78 15.04 -0.22 1.21
CA ALA A 78 15.14 -1.58 1.75
C ALA A 78 16.59 -2.10 1.73
N LEU A 79 17.33 -1.88 0.63
CA LEU A 79 18.73 -2.29 0.50
C LEU A 79 19.65 -1.51 1.44
N PHE A 80 19.44 -0.21 1.59
CA PHE A 80 20.17 0.60 2.57
C PHE A 80 19.93 0.09 3.99
N SER A 81 18.69 -0.29 4.29
CA SER A 81 18.33 -0.89 5.57
C SER A 81 19.02 -2.23 5.84
N ARG A 82 19.28 -3.03 4.78
CA ARG A 82 19.97 -4.33 4.85
C ARG A 82 21.43 -4.26 5.31
N ILE A 83 22.11 -3.13 5.09
CA ILE A 83 23.53 -2.92 5.45
C ILE A 83 23.69 -2.85 6.97
N LYS A 84 22.65 -2.47 7.70
CA LYS A 84 22.67 -2.40 9.17
C LYS A 84 22.38 -3.80 9.75
N ASN A 85 23.36 -4.37 10.45
CA ASN A 85 23.57 -5.80 10.68
C ASN A 85 22.58 -6.55 11.63
N GLN A 86 21.38 -6.02 11.89
CA GLN A 86 20.42 -6.64 12.82
C GLN A 86 19.07 -6.86 12.14
N ARG A 87 18.91 -8.03 11.51
CA ARG A 87 17.82 -8.36 10.57
C ARG A 87 16.68 -9.15 11.24
N PRO A 88 15.41 -8.76 11.03
CA PRO A 88 14.31 -9.69 11.25
C PRO A 88 14.23 -10.69 10.08
N HIS A 89 13.78 -11.92 10.34
CA HIS A 89 13.78 -13.03 9.36
C HIS A 89 13.00 -12.72 8.06
N TYR A 90 11.94 -11.90 8.12
CA TYR A 90 11.09 -11.57 6.97
C TYR A 90 11.71 -10.57 5.97
N PHE A 91 12.83 -9.92 6.34
CA PHE A 91 13.37 -8.80 5.57
C PHE A 91 13.92 -9.20 4.19
N ASN A 92 14.63 -10.34 4.13
CA ASN A 92 15.20 -10.85 2.88
C ASN A 92 14.09 -11.25 1.89
N SER A 93 13.05 -11.93 2.38
CA SER A 93 11.89 -12.30 1.55
C SER A 93 11.17 -11.07 1.00
N PHE A 94 11.14 -9.97 1.76
CA PHE A 94 10.52 -8.72 1.31
C PHE A 94 11.29 -8.04 0.18
N ILE A 95 12.62 -8.03 0.25
CA ILE A 95 13.46 -7.50 -0.84
C ILE A 95 13.23 -8.31 -2.12
N LEU A 96 13.19 -9.64 -2.01
CA LEU A 96 12.88 -10.52 -3.15
C LEU A 96 11.49 -10.25 -3.73
N TYR A 97 10.50 -10.01 -2.88
CA TYR A 97 9.15 -9.63 -3.30
C TYR A 97 9.14 -8.31 -4.09
N ILE A 98 9.82 -7.26 -3.61
CA ILE A 98 9.89 -5.97 -4.32
C ILE A 98 10.61 -6.14 -5.68
N LEU A 99 11.72 -6.89 -5.70
CA LEU A 99 12.44 -7.19 -6.94
C LEU A 99 11.54 -7.90 -7.95
N LEU A 100 10.81 -8.93 -7.50
CA LEU A 100 9.85 -9.63 -8.33
C LEU A 100 8.80 -8.68 -8.91
N THR A 101 8.22 -7.79 -8.08
CA THR A 101 7.24 -6.80 -8.57
C THR A 101 7.83 -5.91 -9.66
N ILE A 102 9.03 -5.36 -9.45
CA ILE A 102 9.68 -4.51 -10.45
C ILE A 102 9.93 -5.28 -11.75
N THR A 103 10.41 -6.53 -11.65
CA THR A 103 10.64 -7.38 -12.82
C THR A 103 9.35 -7.61 -13.61
N ILE A 104 8.24 -7.95 -12.93
CA ILE A 104 6.96 -8.17 -13.60
C ILE A 104 6.43 -6.90 -14.25
N GLU A 105 6.50 -5.75 -13.58
CA GLU A 105 6.06 -4.47 -14.16
C GLU A 105 6.86 -4.09 -15.41
N VAL A 106 8.18 -4.25 -15.38
CA VAL A 106 9.04 -3.97 -16.53
C VAL A 106 8.72 -4.91 -17.71
N ILE A 107 8.54 -6.20 -17.44
CA ILE A 107 8.16 -7.18 -18.46
C ILE A 107 6.77 -6.85 -19.04
N ALA A 108 5.78 -6.58 -18.19
CA ALA A 108 4.42 -6.29 -18.60
C ALA A 108 4.32 -4.97 -19.40
N TRP A 109 5.12 -3.97 -19.05
CA TRP A 109 5.27 -2.72 -19.80
C TRP A 109 5.91 -2.98 -21.17
N TRP A 110 6.99 -3.76 -21.22
CA TRP A 110 7.63 -4.12 -22.48
C TRP A 110 6.69 -4.88 -23.42
N TYR A 111 5.89 -5.81 -22.90
CA TYR A 111 4.84 -6.51 -23.66
C TYR A 111 3.73 -5.56 -24.14
N SER A 112 3.33 -4.61 -23.30
CA SER A 112 2.34 -3.59 -23.65
C SER A 112 2.80 -2.71 -24.81
N LEU A 113 4.10 -2.37 -24.89
CA LEU A 113 4.66 -1.61 -26.02
C LEU A 113 4.59 -2.40 -27.33
N HIS A 114 4.75 -3.72 -27.28
CA HIS A 114 4.66 -4.61 -28.43
C HIS A 114 3.22 -5.05 -28.75
N ARG A 115 2.20 -4.44 -28.11
CA ARG A 115 0.77 -4.79 -28.24
C ARG A 115 0.47 -6.27 -28.01
N LYS A 116 1.31 -6.95 -27.24
CA LYS A 116 1.11 -8.35 -26.84
C LYS A 116 0.31 -8.40 -25.54
N ASN A 117 -0.47 -9.47 -25.37
CA ASN A 117 -1.22 -9.68 -24.15
C ASN A 117 -0.27 -9.85 -22.96
N ASN A 118 -0.34 -8.94 -22.00
CA ASN A 118 0.45 -8.94 -20.76
C ASN A 118 -0.33 -9.48 -19.55
N LEU A 119 -1.61 -9.82 -19.72
CA LEU A 119 -2.49 -10.31 -18.64
C LEU A 119 -1.98 -11.61 -18.02
N ILE A 120 -1.30 -12.46 -18.81
CA ILE A 120 -0.71 -13.69 -18.31
C ILE A 120 0.29 -13.43 -17.17
N PHE A 121 1.16 -12.42 -17.32
CA PHE A 121 2.13 -12.06 -16.29
C PHE A 121 1.45 -11.54 -15.04
N TYR A 122 0.41 -10.72 -15.19
CA TYR A 122 -0.37 -10.21 -14.06
C TYR A 122 -1.14 -11.33 -13.34
N ASN A 123 -1.67 -12.32 -14.06
CA ASN A 123 -2.34 -13.47 -13.45
C ASN A 123 -1.38 -14.30 -12.60
N PHE A 124 -0.20 -14.65 -13.13
CA PHE A 124 0.83 -15.36 -12.36
C PHE A 124 1.32 -14.53 -11.17
N TYR A 125 1.57 -13.24 -11.40
CA TYR A 125 1.97 -12.33 -10.33
C TYR A 125 0.93 -12.23 -9.23
N THR A 126 -0.36 -12.20 -9.57
CA THR A 126 -1.47 -12.16 -8.60
C THR A 126 -1.42 -13.37 -7.66
N ILE A 127 -1.14 -14.56 -8.18
CA ILE A 127 -1.00 -15.78 -7.37
C ILE A 127 0.16 -15.63 -6.38
N ILE A 128 1.34 -15.24 -6.86
CA ILE A 128 2.54 -15.11 -6.04
C ILE A 128 2.39 -13.97 -5.01
N ASN A 129 1.87 -12.83 -5.44
CA ASN A 129 1.65 -11.63 -4.63
C ASN A 129 0.77 -11.95 -3.41
N PHE A 130 -0.45 -12.44 -3.64
CA PHE A 130 -1.37 -12.71 -2.54
C PHE A 130 -0.87 -13.82 -1.61
N THR A 131 -0.24 -14.87 -2.16
CA THR A 131 0.39 -15.91 -1.34
C THR A 131 1.46 -15.33 -0.42
N TYR A 132 2.31 -14.46 -0.96
CA TYR A 132 3.35 -13.78 -0.20
C TYR A 132 2.76 -12.84 0.86
N LEU A 133 1.75 -12.05 0.53
CA LEU A 133 1.09 -11.15 1.48
C LEU A 133 0.46 -11.93 2.65
N ILE A 134 -0.19 -13.07 2.39
CA ILE A 134 -0.75 -13.94 3.43
C ILE A 134 0.37 -14.51 4.31
N TYR A 135 1.45 -14.99 3.71
CA TYR A 135 2.64 -15.47 4.45
C TYR A 135 3.27 -14.37 5.31
N LEU A 136 3.36 -13.16 4.78
CA LEU A 136 3.89 -11.99 5.48
C LEU A 136 3.01 -11.63 6.67
N MET A 137 1.69 -11.54 6.48
CA MET A 137 0.75 -11.29 7.56
C MET A 137 0.85 -12.35 8.65
N ARG A 138 0.90 -13.65 8.29
CA ARG A 138 1.12 -14.75 9.24
C ARG A 138 2.35 -14.52 10.12
N SER A 139 3.44 -13.97 9.58
CA SER A 139 4.68 -13.74 10.34
C SER A 139 4.56 -12.67 11.43
N PHE A 140 3.51 -11.85 11.39
CA PHE A 140 3.27 -10.78 12.37
C PHE A 140 2.31 -11.18 13.49
N LEU A 141 1.58 -12.30 13.33
CA LEU A 141 0.65 -12.80 14.35
C LEU A 141 1.37 -13.70 15.36
N GLN A 142 0.92 -13.67 16.62
CA GLN A 142 1.41 -14.54 17.70
C GLN A 142 0.41 -15.62 18.06
N ASN A 143 -0.89 -15.42 17.77
CA ASN A 143 -1.94 -16.39 18.06
C ASN A 143 -1.80 -17.65 17.19
N ARG A 144 -1.40 -18.77 17.82
CA ARG A 144 -1.14 -20.07 17.18
C ARG A 144 -2.32 -20.59 16.34
N LYS A 145 -3.56 -20.34 16.75
CA LYS A 145 -4.75 -20.76 15.98
C LYS A 145 -4.83 -20.01 14.65
N VAL A 146 -4.70 -18.69 14.69
CA VAL A 146 -4.78 -17.85 13.48
C VAL A 146 -3.58 -18.09 12.57
N MET A 147 -2.39 -18.28 13.14
CA MET A 147 -1.21 -18.67 12.36
C MET A 147 -1.42 -19.98 11.60
N SER A 148 -2.01 -21.00 12.25
CA SER A 148 -2.29 -22.29 11.59
C SER A 148 -3.28 -22.12 10.44
N ILE A 149 -4.35 -21.35 10.65
CA ILE A 149 -5.34 -21.03 9.60
C ILE A 149 -4.66 -20.32 8.43
N LEU A 150 -3.89 -19.25 8.68
CA LEU A 150 -3.18 -18.52 7.62
C LEU A 150 -2.14 -19.38 6.90
N THR A 151 -1.54 -20.37 7.58
CA THR A 151 -0.62 -21.32 6.94
C THR A 151 -1.36 -22.20 5.93
N TRP A 152 -2.50 -22.75 6.33
CA TRP A 152 -3.35 -23.53 5.42
C TRP A 152 -3.86 -22.68 4.26
N VAL A 153 -4.31 -21.45 4.54
CA VAL A 153 -4.77 -20.51 3.50
C VAL A 153 -3.65 -20.18 2.52
N ALA A 154 -2.42 -19.96 2.99
CA ALA A 154 -1.26 -19.69 2.11
C ALA A 154 -0.90 -20.87 1.19
N ILE A 155 -1.25 -22.11 1.56
CA ILE A 155 -1.01 -23.31 0.73
C ILE A 155 -2.19 -23.55 -0.21
N VAL A 156 -3.43 -23.41 0.28
CA VAL A 156 -4.64 -23.70 -0.49
C VAL A 156 -4.92 -22.63 -1.54
N TYR A 157 -4.70 -21.34 -1.22
CA TYR A 157 -4.94 -20.23 -2.13
C TYR A 157 -4.21 -20.36 -3.48
N PRO A 158 -2.88 -20.61 -3.56
CA PRO A 158 -2.20 -20.72 -4.83
C PRO A 158 -2.68 -21.91 -5.67
N VAL A 159 -3.07 -23.02 -5.04
CA VAL A 159 -3.67 -24.18 -5.73
C VAL A 159 -5.02 -23.79 -6.34
N PHE A 160 -5.88 -23.15 -5.55
CA PHE A 160 -7.17 -22.65 -6.01
C PHE A 160 -7.02 -21.63 -7.15
N ALA A 161 -6.13 -20.65 -7.00
CA ALA A 161 -5.94 -19.60 -7.98
C ALA A 161 -5.33 -20.11 -9.29
N SER A 162 -4.44 -21.11 -9.22
CA SER A 162 -3.88 -21.80 -10.39
C SER A 162 -4.94 -22.64 -11.11
N ALA A 163 -5.78 -23.35 -10.36
CA ALA A 163 -6.90 -24.09 -10.93
C ALA A 163 -7.90 -23.15 -11.64
N ASN A 164 -8.24 -22.02 -11.01
CA ASN A 164 -9.10 -20.99 -11.63
C ASN A 164 -8.50 -20.45 -12.94
N MET A 165 -7.19 -20.21 -12.96
CA MET A 165 -6.47 -19.73 -14.14
C MET A 165 -6.47 -20.74 -15.30
N ILE A 166 -6.28 -22.04 -15.01
CA ILE A 166 -6.12 -23.06 -16.05
C ILE A 166 -7.48 -23.56 -16.56
N PHE A 167 -8.46 -23.75 -15.66
CA PHE A 167 -9.70 -24.46 -15.98
C PHE A 167 -10.93 -23.56 -16.17
N PHE A 168 -10.98 -22.38 -15.53
CA PHE A 168 -12.23 -21.59 -15.45
C PHE A 168 -12.17 -20.28 -16.25
N GLN A 169 -11.25 -19.36 -15.92
CA GLN A 169 -11.16 -18.05 -16.60
C GLN A 169 -10.23 -18.10 -17.81
N GLY A 170 -9.16 -18.90 -17.75
CA GLY A 170 -8.17 -19.01 -18.82
C GLY A 170 -6.99 -18.04 -18.67
N LEU A 171 -5.93 -18.29 -19.46
CA LEU A 171 -4.64 -17.59 -19.33
C LEU A 171 -4.63 -16.16 -19.89
N HIS A 172 -5.54 -15.86 -20.82
CA HIS A 172 -5.54 -14.62 -21.60
C HIS A 172 -6.52 -13.56 -21.09
N THR A 173 -7.32 -13.88 -20.08
CA THR A 173 -8.24 -12.95 -19.42
C THR A 173 -7.75 -12.67 -18.00
N PHE A 174 -8.11 -11.52 -17.44
CA PHE A 174 -7.77 -11.21 -16.06
C PHE A 174 -8.55 -12.09 -15.07
N ASN A 175 -7.85 -12.73 -14.13
CA ASN A 175 -8.46 -13.67 -13.19
C ASN A 175 -9.10 -12.97 -11.99
N THR A 176 -10.20 -12.27 -12.25
CA THR A 176 -10.90 -11.46 -11.26
C THR A 176 -11.33 -12.25 -10.02
N TYR A 177 -11.78 -13.51 -10.16
CA TYR A 177 -12.20 -14.32 -9.01
C TYR A 177 -11.02 -14.64 -8.07
N SER A 178 -9.88 -15.02 -8.63
CA SER A 178 -8.65 -15.23 -7.86
C SER A 178 -8.21 -13.94 -7.16
N PHE A 179 -8.28 -12.81 -7.86
CA PHE A 179 -7.91 -11.51 -7.31
C PHE A 179 -8.81 -11.09 -6.14
N ILE A 180 -10.13 -11.16 -6.30
CA ILE A 180 -11.10 -10.81 -5.24
C ILE A 180 -10.94 -11.72 -4.02
N CYS A 181 -10.74 -13.02 -4.25
CA CYS A 181 -10.46 -13.98 -3.18
C CYS A 181 -9.18 -13.60 -2.42
N GLY A 182 -8.09 -13.31 -3.13
CA GLY A 182 -6.82 -12.88 -2.54
C GLY A 182 -6.94 -11.58 -1.74
N CYS A 183 -7.63 -10.56 -2.26
CA CYS A 183 -7.92 -9.33 -1.53
C CYS A 183 -8.70 -9.60 -0.24
N THR A 184 -9.73 -10.44 -0.31
CA THR A 184 -10.58 -10.76 0.85
C THR A 184 -9.77 -11.46 1.95
N LEU A 185 -8.98 -12.47 1.58
CA LEU A 185 -8.14 -13.21 2.52
C LEU A 185 -7.09 -12.31 3.19
N THR A 186 -6.45 -11.42 2.42
CA THR A 186 -5.47 -10.48 2.96
C THR A 186 -6.10 -9.42 3.86
N VAL A 187 -7.29 -8.91 3.53
CA VAL A 187 -8.06 -8.01 4.41
C VAL A 187 -8.40 -8.69 5.74
N ILE A 188 -8.90 -9.93 5.70
CA ILE A 188 -9.20 -10.71 6.91
C ILE A 188 -7.93 -10.90 7.76
N ALA A 189 -6.80 -11.22 7.13
CA ALA A 189 -5.51 -11.37 7.82
C ALA A 189 -5.05 -10.05 8.47
N SER A 190 -5.20 -8.92 7.78
CA SER A 190 -4.90 -7.58 8.32
C SER A 190 -5.80 -7.22 9.50
N ILE A 191 -7.10 -7.49 9.42
CA ILE A 191 -8.03 -7.26 10.52
C ILE A 191 -7.66 -8.14 11.72
N ALA A 192 -7.31 -9.41 11.51
CA ALA A 192 -6.89 -10.30 12.58
C ALA A 192 -5.62 -9.79 13.28
N TYR A 193 -4.64 -9.27 12.52
CA TYR A 193 -3.46 -8.61 13.08
C TYR A 193 -3.84 -7.41 13.96
N PHE A 194 -4.66 -6.48 13.44
CA PHE A 194 -5.06 -5.30 14.22
C PHE A 194 -5.85 -5.68 15.48
N TYR A 195 -6.74 -6.67 15.37
CA TYR A 195 -7.48 -7.20 16.52
C TYR A 195 -6.55 -7.75 17.61
N GLU A 196 -5.54 -8.54 17.22
CA GLU A 196 -4.56 -9.10 18.15
C GLU A 196 -3.71 -8.01 18.82
N ARG A 197 -3.34 -6.97 18.07
CA ARG A 197 -2.59 -5.81 18.57
C ARG A 197 -3.40 -4.94 19.53
N ILE A 198 -4.69 -4.75 19.28
CA ILE A 198 -5.59 -4.03 20.19
C ILE A 198 -5.76 -4.83 21.50
N LYS A 199 -5.89 -6.16 21.39
CA LYS A 199 -6.07 -7.05 22.55
C LYS A 199 -4.82 -7.16 23.44
N HIS A 200 -3.63 -7.15 22.84
CA HIS A 200 -2.35 -7.25 23.55
C HIS A 200 -1.56 -5.95 23.39
N SER A 201 -2.11 -4.83 23.87
CA SER A 201 -1.45 -3.54 23.84
C SER A 201 -0.19 -3.55 24.70
N GLY A 202 0.97 -3.75 24.07
CA GLY A 202 2.27 -3.60 24.73
C GLY A 202 2.58 -2.12 25.04
N PRO A 203 3.59 -1.84 25.88
CA PRO A 203 3.98 -0.49 26.25
C PRO A 203 4.64 0.32 25.11
N GLN A 204 4.91 -0.31 23.95
CA GLN A 204 5.53 0.35 22.80
C GLN A 204 4.47 1.04 21.92
N SER A 205 4.76 2.30 21.55
CA SER A 205 3.95 3.08 20.61
C SER A 205 3.73 2.31 19.29
N LEU A 206 2.47 2.18 18.86
CA LEU A 206 2.06 1.54 17.62
C LEU A 206 2.76 2.12 16.39
N LEU A 207 3.02 3.44 16.39
CA LEU A 207 3.65 4.14 15.27
C LEU A 207 5.14 3.80 15.10
N HIS A 208 5.78 3.26 16.14
CA HIS A 208 7.18 2.83 16.08
C HIS A 208 7.32 1.38 15.58
N ASP A 209 6.22 0.64 15.50
CA ASP A 209 6.25 -0.75 15.03
C ASP A 209 6.24 -0.81 13.50
N PRO A 210 7.30 -1.32 12.85
CA PRO A 210 7.33 -1.46 11.39
C PRO A 210 6.21 -2.35 10.85
N THR A 211 5.73 -3.33 11.62
CA THR A 211 4.67 -4.26 11.19
C THR A 211 3.30 -3.58 11.08
N PHE A 212 3.09 -2.50 11.85
CA PHE A 212 1.86 -1.69 11.79
C PHE A 212 1.72 -1.00 10.44
N TRP A 213 2.79 -0.36 9.94
CA TRP A 213 2.80 0.33 8.66
C TRP A 213 2.59 -0.61 7.46
N ILE A 214 3.21 -1.80 7.49
CA ILE A 214 3.03 -2.84 6.46
C ILE A 214 1.57 -3.30 6.44
N SER A 215 1.02 -3.66 7.59
CA SER A 215 -0.36 -4.18 7.70
C SER A 215 -1.40 -3.14 7.28
N THR A 216 -1.15 -1.86 7.61
CA THR A 216 -2.00 -0.72 7.20
C THR A 216 -2.00 -0.57 5.68
N GLY A 217 -0.83 -0.61 5.04
CA GLY A 217 -0.74 -0.52 3.58
C GLY A 217 -1.48 -1.65 2.88
N ILE A 218 -1.27 -2.89 3.35
CA ILE A 218 -1.96 -4.08 2.82
C ILE A 218 -3.48 -3.93 2.97
N LEU A 219 -3.96 -3.50 4.14
CA LEU A 219 -5.39 -3.32 4.38
C LEU A 219 -6.00 -2.29 3.43
N PHE A 220 -5.36 -1.12 3.30
CA PHE A 220 -5.88 -0.01 2.49
C PHE A 220 -5.90 -0.38 1.01
N TYR A 221 -4.79 -0.92 0.48
CA TYR A 221 -4.69 -1.35 -0.91
C TYR A 221 -5.77 -2.37 -1.27
N ASN A 222 -5.95 -3.40 -0.44
CA ASN A 222 -6.90 -4.48 -0.74
C ASN A 222 -8.36 -4.07 -0.57
N THR A 223 -8.67 -3.26 0.44
CA THR A 223 -10.03 -2.77 0.67
C THR A 223 -10.50 -1.86 -0.46
N CYS A 224 -9.62 -1.03 -1.03
CA CYS A 224 -9.96 -0.20 -2.19
C CYS A 224 -9.99 -1.01 -3.51
N SER A 225 -9.07 -1.98 -3.67
CA SER A 225 -8.98 -2.76 -4.91
C SER A 225 -10.13 -3.75 -5.08
N LEU A 226 -10.68 -4.29 -4.00
CA LEU A 226 -11.78 -5.27 -4.03
C LEU A 226 -13.03 -4.74 -4.75
N PRO A 227 -13.67 -3.62 -4.34
CA PRO A 227 -14.86 -3.11 -5.02
C PRO A 227 -14.56 -2.67 -6.45
N MET A 228 -13.38 -2.12 -6.72
CA MET A 228 -12.99 -1.69 -8.07
C MET A 228 -12.96 -2.86 -9.05
N ASN A 229 -12.32 -3.97 -8.68
CA ASN A 229 -12.26 -5.16 -9.53
C ASN A 229 -13.59 -5.91 -9.56
N GLY A 230 -14.38 -5.87 -8.49
CA GLY A 230 -15.74 -6.38 -8.47
C GLY A 230 -16.65 -5.69 -9.49
N ILE A 231 -16.60 -4.35 -9.56
CA ILE A 231 -17.36 -3.55 -10.52
C ILE A 231 -16.96 -3.88 -11.96
N LEU A 232 -15.66 -4.00 -12.24
CA LEU A 232 -15.15 -4.39 -13.56
C LEU A 232 -15.64 -5.78 -14.01
N ASN A 233 -15.89 -6.68 -13.06
CA ASN A 233 -16.37 -8.04 -13.36
C ASN A 233 -17.87 -8.10 -13.67
N VAL A 234 -18.66 -7.23 -13.04
CA VAL A 234 -20.14 -7.24 -13.17
C VAL A 234 -20.59 -6.45 -14.39
N ILE A 235 -19.87 -5.39 -14.76
CA ILE A 235 -20.25 -4.53 -15.88
C ILE A 235 -19.62 -5.08 -17.17
N ALA A 236 -20.43 -5.74 -18.00
CA ALA A 236 -19.97 -6.32 -19.26
C ALA A 236 -19.47 -5.30 -20.30
N ASN A 237 -19.89 -4.03 -20.20
CA ASN A 237 -19.53 -2.94 -21.13
C ASN A 237 -19.11 -1.68 -20.37
N VAL A 238 -17.99 -1.76 -19.65
CA VAL A 238 -17.43 -0.59 -18.96
C VAL A 238 -16.90 0.40 -20.00
N PRO A 239 -17.36 1.67 -20.02
CA PRO A 239 -16.80 2.66 -20.93
C PRO A 239 -15.32 2.89 -20.60
N LEU A 240 -14.49 3.12 -21.63
CA LEU A 240 -13.04 3.30 -21.50
C LEU A 240 -12.64 4.37 -20.46
N TYR A 241 -13.48 5.38 -20.26
CA TYR A 241 -13.29 6.41 -19.24
C TYR A 241 -13.28 5.83 -17.81
N VAL A 242 -14.22 4.94 -17.48
CA VAL A 242 -14.30 4.29 -16.17
C VAL A 242 -13.10 3.36 -15.97
N TYR A 243 -12.68 2.62 -17.00
CA TYR A 243 -11.46 1.82 -16.94
C TYR A 243 -10.22 2.67 -16.60
N LYS A 244 -10.07 3.83 -17.25
CA LYS A 244 -8.96 4.77 -16.98
C LYS A 244 -8.99 5.32 -15.55
N ILE A 245 -10.17 5.62 -15.01
CA ILE A 245 -10.29 6.04 -13.61
C ILE A 245 -9.86 4.90 -12.68
N ILE A 246 -10.40 3.68 -12.86
CA ILE A 246 -10.09 2.53 -12.00
C ILE A 246 -8.59 2.22 -12.05
N TYR A 247 -8.00 2.24 -13.24
CA TYR A 247 -6.55 2.11 -13.40
C TYR A 247 -5.79 3.20 -12.63
N SER A 248 -6.20 4.46 -12.77
CA SER A 248 -5.53 5.59 -12.10
C SER A 248 -5.61 5.47 -10.59
N VAL A 249 -6.77 5.08 -10.04
CA VAL A 249 -6.93 4.86 -8.60
C VAL A 249 -6.07 3.67 -8.14
N ASN A 250 -6.02 2.58 -8.89
CA ASN A 250 -5.16 1.43 -8.57
C ASN A 250 -3.67 1.83 -8.54
N VAL A 251 -3.22 2.68 -9.46
CA VAL A 251 -1.86 3.25 -9.44
C VAL A 251 -1.61 4.06 -8.15
N VAL A 252 -2.56 4.92 -7.75
CA VAL A 252 -2.45 5.69 -6.50
C VAL A 252 -2.40 4.77 -5.27
N MET A 253 -3.24 3.74 -5.23
CA MET A 253 -3.26 2.76 -4.12
C MET A 253 -1.94 1.99 -4.02
N ASN A 254 -1.35 1.61 -5.15
CA ASN A 254 -0.02 1.02 -5.17
C ASN A 254 1.04 1.99 -4.65
N ILE A 255 1.03 3.26 -5.08
CA ILE A 255 1.97 4.26 -4.57
C ILE A 255 1.88 4.36 -3.04
N ILE A 256 0.65 4.46 -2.49
CA ILE A 256 0.42 4.50 -1.04
C ILE A 256 0.97 3.24 -0.35
N LEU A 257 0.72 2.05 -0.89
CA LEU A 257 1.21 0.78 -0.34
C LEU A 257 2.74 0.77 -0.21
N TYR A 258 3.46 1.10 -1.29
CA TYR A 258 4.92 1.06 -1.31
C TYR A 258 5.57 2.21 -0.52
N LEU A 259 4.88 3.35 -0.37
CA LEU A 259 5.29 4.40 0.56
C LEU A 259 5.20 3.91 2.02
N LEU A 260 4.11 3.23 2.40
CA LEU A 260 3.96 2.66 3.74
C LEU A 260 4.98 1.56 4.02
N PHE A 261 5.34 0.75 3.01
CA PHE A 261 6.46 -0.18 3.12
C PHE A 261 7.80 0.53 3.33
N SER A 262 8.03 1.63 2.63
CA SER A 262 9.23 2.45 2.83
C SER A 262 9.30 3.04 4.24
N ILE A 263 8.18 3.56 4.76
CA ILE A 263 8.08 4.06 6.15
C ILE A 263 8.40 2.93 7.13
N SER A 264 7.86 1.72 6.92
CA SER A 264 8.18 0.56 7.76
C SER A 264 9.68 0.28 7.84
N PHE A 265 10.38 0.30 6.70
CA PHE A 265 11.83 0.09 6.66
C PHE A 265 12.61 1.19 7.37
N VAL A 266 12.16 2.43 7.25
CA VAL A 266 12.75 3.59 7.93
C VAL A 266 12.52 3.47 9.45
N CYS A 267 11.30 3.17 9.91
CA CYS A 267 10.99 2.92 11.32
C CYS A 267 11.90 1.84 11.92
N ASN A 268 12.07 0.72 11.21
CA ASN A 268 12.96 -0.36 11.66
C ASN A 268 14.43 0.11 11.79
N LEU A 269 14.87 1.07 10.97
CA LEU A 269 16.22 1.64 11.03
C LEU A 269 16.47 2.58 12.20
N ILE A 270 15.46 3.40 12.55
CA ILE A 270 15.55 4.41 13.60
C ILE A 270 15.44 3.76 14.98
N PHE A 271 14.39 2.99 15.23
CA PHE A 271 14.06 2.53 16.58
C PHE A 271 14.89 1.34 17.05
N ARG A 272 15.51 0.57 16.15
CA ARG A 272 16.54 -0.43 16.53
C ARG A 272 17.90 0.17 16.85
N LYS A 273 18.10 1.49 16.69
CA LYS A 273 19.33 2.17 17.12
C LYS A 273 19.26 2.63 18.58
N SER A 274 18.07 2.66 19.20
CA SER A 274 17.86 3.18 20.56
C SER A 274 17.59 2.10 21.61
N SER A 275 17.73 0.82 21.25
CA SER A 275 17.66 -0.33 22.16
C SER A 275 18.95 -1.11 22.08
#